data_AF-A0A524LYD6-F1
#
_entry.id   AF-A0A524LYD6-F1
#
_cell.length_a   1.000
_cell.length_b   1.000
_cell.length_c   1.000
_cell.angle_alpha   90.00
_cell.angle_beta   90.00
_cell.angle_gamma   90.00
#
_symmetry.space_group_name_H-M   'P 1'
#
loop_
_entity.id
_entity.type
_entity.pdbx_description
1 polymer ?
#
loop_
_entity_poly.entity_id
_entity_poly.type
_entity_poly.pdbx_seq_one_letter_code
_entity_poly.pdbx_strand_id
1 'polypeptide(L)'
;MKYNKWTFGIGGNTGYRFRTPLGNLSLSTSLRSSLNHSRYTRNQAIDPAQVRPFDADLRENLLDWVWVNKWGLSATLDKRRGLYLSPSSGYAVSQSATFAGGFLLGDRHYIRTDTKGEAFFTLWDFPVLDTWNWKGVLAVHSDISFVLPTFWVPPAYQSFDQPVAGTDLLQTDGMFVARGWDPVTGGEALWNNWVELRMPIAEQVLWLDGFFDAVSLWEDPHDIGTLGPQNMLFGVGAGLRFTIPQFPIRVYLAKRFQVDSGGTIQWQEGSLFNYNKSPTGGLDFVFSIGAGLF
;
A
#
# COMPACT_ATOMS: atom_id res chain seq x y z
N MET A 1 -1.57 -27.71 -1.64
CA MET A 1 -2.99 -27.97 -1.28
C MET A 1 -3.89 -27.14 -2.19
N LYS A 2 -5.04 -27.67 -2.63
CA LYS A 2 -6.05 -26.90 -3.37
C LYS A 2 -7.18 -26.50 -2.42
N TYR A 3 -7.55 -25.22 -2.44
CA TYR A 3 -8.64 -24.70 -1.63
C TYR A 3 -9.61 -23.91 -2.47
N ASN A 4 -10.87 -23.97 -2.07
CA ASN A 4 -11.97 -23.23 -2.65
C ASN A 4 -12.42 -22.22 -1.59
N LYS A 5 -12.26 -20.94 -1.88
CA LYS A 5 -12.79 -19.84 -1.07
C LYS A 5 -13.97 -19.23 -1.82
N TRP A 6 -15.13 -19.18 -1.17
CA TRP A 6 -16.33 -18.55 -1.70
C TRP A 6 -16.59 -17.28 -0.88
N THR A 7 -16.74 -16.16 -1.56
CA THR A 7 -17.04 -14.87 -0.94
C THR A 7 -18.23 -14.25 -1.67
N PHE A 8 -19.33 -14.07 -0.95
CA PHE A 8 -20.49 -13.33 -1.44
C PHE A 8 -20.52 -11.99 -0.72
N GLY A 9 -20.49 -10.89 -1.47
CA GLY A 9 -20.46 -9.55 -0.88
C GLY A 9 -21.50 -8.64 -1.50
N ILE A 10 -22.12 -7.83 -0.66
CA ILE A 10 -22.92 -6.68 -1.07
C ILE A 10 -22.34 -5.43 -0.42
N GLY A 11 -22.36 -4.32 -1.14
CA GLY A 11 -21.94 -3.05 -0.58
C GLY A 11 -22.55 -1.89 -1.33
N GLY A 12 -22.61 -0.76 -0.64
CA GLY A 12 -23.02 0.52 -1.21
C GLY A 12 -22.07 1.61 -0.73
N ASN A 13 -21.79 2.55 -1.60
CA ASN A 13 -21.02 3.74 -1.28
C ASN A 13 -21.79 4.98 -1.72
N THR A 14 -21.63 6.06 -0.97
CA THR A 14 -22.14 7.38 -1.33
C THR A 14 -21.13 8.43 -0.91
N GLY A 15 -21.18 9.59 -1.55
CA GLY A 15 -20.29 10.67 -1.23
C GLY A 15 -20.70 11.96 -1.91
N TYR A 16 -20.16 13.05 -1.39
CA TYR A 16 -20.40 14.38 -1.92
C TYR A 16 -19.09 15.14 -2.05
N ARG A 17 -18.98 15.95 -3.10
CA ARG A 17 -17.81 16.76 -3.40
C ARG A 17 -18.16 18.24 -3.34
N PHE A 18 -17.51 18.94 -2.42
CA PHE A 18 -17.55 20.38 -2.27
C PHE A 18 -16.37 21.02 -2.99
N ARG A 19 -16.63 22.05 -3.79
CA ARG A 19 -15.56 22.89 -4.35
C ARG A 19 -15.24 23.99 -3.35
N THR A 20 -13.99 24.03 -2.89
CA THR A 20 -13.50 25.05 -1.96
C THR A 20 -12.31 25.79 -2.59
N PRO A 21 -11.95 26.99 -2.09
CA PRO A 21 -10.72 27.68 -2.52
C PRO A 21 -9.43 26.87 -2.25
N LEU A 22 -9.49 25.96 -1.28
CA LEU A 22 -8.39 25.06 -0.92
C LEU A 22 -8.33 23.80 -1.80
N GLY A 23 -9.33 23.55 -2.65
CA GLY A 23 -9.39 22.36 -3.50
C GLY A 23 -10.77 21.70 -3.48
N ASN A 24 -10.87 20.53 -4.08
CA ASN A 24 -12.06 19.71 -4.05
C ASN A 24 -12.07 18.88 -2.76
N LEU A 25 -12.95 19.21 -1.82
CA LEU A 25 -13.20 18.42 -0.62
C LEU A 25 -14.24 17.34 -0.96
N SER A 26 -13.87 16.08 -0.87
CA SER A 26 -14.75 14.94 -1.09
C SER A 26 -14.93 14.21 0.23
N LEU A 27 -16.19 14.03 0.64
CA LEU A 27 -16.55 13.21 1.79
C LEU A 27 -17.31 12.00 1.28
N SER A 28 -16.95 10.80 1.73
CA SER A 28 -17.65 9.58 1.34
C SER A 28 -17.82 8.62 2.51
N THR A 29 -18.84 7.77 2.39
CA THR A 29 -19.07 6.64 3.28
C THR A 29 -19.38 5.40 2.46
N SER A 30 -18.98 4.24 2.96
CA SER A 30 -19.25 2.96 2.34
C SER A 30 -19.67 1.94 3.38
N LEU A 31 -20.62 1.09 3.05
CA LEU A 31 -21.01 -0.06 3.85
C LEU A 31 -20.80 -1.30 3.00
N ARG A 32 -20.12 -2.30 3.55
CA ARG A 32 -19.89 -3.59 2.90
C ARG A 32 -20.20 -4.70 3.88
N SER A 33 -20.97 -5.67 3.43
CA SER A 33 -21.20 -6.93 4.13
C SER A 33 -20.77 -8.07 3.22
N SER A 34 -19.97 -8.98 3.75
CA SER A 34 -19.56 -10.18 3.02
C SER A 34 -19.69 -11.43 3.86
N LEU A 35 -20.09 -12.49 3.19
CA LEU A 35 -20.21 -13.83 3.71
C LEU A 35 -19.11 -14.70 3.08
N ASN A 36 -18.18 -15.14 3.91
CA ASN A 36 -17.01 -15.90 3.51
C ASN A 36 -17.14 -17.37 3.93
N HIS A 37 -16.74 -18.27 3.04
CA HIS A 37 -16.63 -19.69 3.34
C HIS A 37 -15.36 -20.25 2.72
N SER A 38 -14.61 -21.05 3.49
CA SER A 38 -13.38 -21.67 3.02
C SER A 38 -13.46 -23.20 3.16
N ARG A 39 -13.18 -23.91 2.06
CA ARG A 39 -13.17 -25.38 2.01
C ARG A 39 -11.94 -25.87 1.28
N TYR A 40 -11.22 -26.80 1.89
CA TYR A 40 -10.12 -27.51 1.24
C TYR A 40 -10.60 -28.81 0.60
N THR A 41 -10.05 -29.15 -0.57
CA THR A 41 -10.26 -30.48 -1.14
C THR A 41 -9.40 -31.49 -0.38
N ARG A 42 -10.04 -32.24 0.51
CA ARG A 42 -9.49 -33.39 1.25
C ARG A 42 -9.23 -34.54 0.26
N ASN A 43 -8.16 -34.47 -0.53
CA ASN A 43 -7.64 -35.64 -1.22
C ASN A 43 -6.45 -36.17 -0.42
N GLN A 44 -6.71 -37.32 0.19
CA GLN A 44 -5.82 -38.22 0.95
C GLN A 44 -5.47 -37.81 2.38
N ALA A 45 -5.53 -38.82 3.24
CA ALA A 45 -5.38 -38.80 4.68
C ALA A 45 -3.99 -38.31 5.09
N ILE A 46 -3.84 -37.00 5.20
CA ILE A 46 -2.66 -36.36 5.75
C ILE A 46 -3.05 -35.84 7.14
N ASP A 47 -2.38 -36.38 8.15
CA ASP A 47 -2.51 -36.03 9.56
C ASP A 47 -2.38 -34.49 9.75
N PRO A 48 -3.28 -33.83 10.49
CA PRO A 48 -3.18 -32.39 10.81
C PRO A 48 -1.89 -31.98 11.53
N ALA A 49 -1.10 -32.93 12.02
CA ALA A 49 0.26 -32.68 12.51
C ALA A 49 1.31 -32.49 11.39
N GLN A 50 1.04 -32.90 10.15
CA GLN A 50 2.04 -32.97 9.08
C GLN A 50 1.92 -31.89 8.00
N VAL A 51 0.74 -31.32 7.75
CA VAL A 51 0.58 -30.21 6.79
C VAL A 51 -0.44 -29.18 7.30
N ARG A 52 0.06 -28.00 7.69
CA ARG A 52 -0.75 -26.85 8.14
C ARG A 52 -0.73 -25.77 7.05
N PRO A 53 -1.88 -25.15 6.70
CA PRO A 53 -1.89 -23.98 5.82
C PRO A 53 -1.01 -22.87 6.38
N PHE A 54 -0.25 -22.21 5.51
CA PHE A 54 0.57 -21.04 5.87
C PHE A 54 -0.32 -19.86 6.31
N ASP A 55 -1.47 -19.70 5.66
CA ASP A 55 -2.44 -18.65 5.95
C ASP A 55 -3.26 -19.01 7.21
N ALA A 56 -3.20 -18.15 8.23
CA ALA A 56 -3.83 -18.33 9.53
C ALA A 56 -5.36 -18.30 9.47
N ASP A 57 -5.93 -17.45 8.62
CA ASP A 57 -7.40 -17.34 8.47
C ASP A 57 -8.01 -18.60 7.87
N LEU A 58 -7.24 -19.23 7.01
CA LEU A 58 -7.56 -20.46 6.32
C LEU A 58 -7.46 -21.69 7.25
N ARG A 59 -6.62 -21.59 8.28
CA ARG A 59 -6.52 -22.58 9.36
C ARG A 59 -7.67 -22.43 10.38
N GLU A 60 -8.08 -21.20 10.66
CA GLU A 60 -9.06 -20.87 11.71
C GLU A 60 -10.51 -20.85 11.20
N ASN A 61 -10.77 -20.51 9.92
CA ASN A 61 -12.11 -20.46 9.31
C ASN A 61 -12.44 -21.71 8.45
N LEU A 62 -11.95 -22.88 8.85
CA LEU A 62 -12.17 -24.14 8.13
C LEU A 62 -13.62 -24.60 8.30
N LEU A 63 -14.39 -24.65 7.21
CA LEU A 63 -15.79 -25.15 7.11
C LEU A 63 -16.91 -24.26 7.68
N ASP A 64 -16.61 -23.10 8.25
CA ASP A 64 -17.64 -22.19 8.75
C ASP A 64 -18.00 -21.08 7.76
N TRP A 65 -19.23 -20.59 7.89
CA TRP A 65 -19.73 -19.42 7.19
C TRP A 65 -19.53 -18.20 8.07
N VAL A 66 -18.76 -17.24 7.57
CA VAL A 66 -18.26 -16.16 8.40
C VAL A 66 -18.67 -14.82 7.82
N TRP A 67 -19.30 -13.99 8.66
CA TRP A 67 -19.77 -12.66 8.29
C TRP A 67 -18.72 -11.61 8.59
N VAL A 68 -18.37 -10.82 7.59
CA VAL A 68 -17.49 -9.65 7.72
C VAL A 68 -18.29 -8.42 7.33
N ASN A 69 -18.53 -7.52 8.29
CA ASN A 69 -19.16 -6.23 8.04
C ASN A 69 -18.13 -5.11 8.18
N LYS A 70 -18.10 -4.19 7.23
CA LYS A 70 -17.19 -3.04 7.21
C LYS A 70 -17.97 -1.74 6.94
N TRP A 71 -17.68 -0.71 7.71
CA TRP A 71 -18.15 0.65 7.48
C TRP A 71 -16.97 1.59 7.27
N GLY A 72 -16.86 2.16 6.08
CA GLY A 72 -15.83 3.12 5.71
C GLY A 72 -16.34 4.55 5.77
N LEU A 73 -15.49 5.45 6.25
CA LEU A 73 -15.61 6.90 6.16
C LEU A 73 -14.34 7.43 5.54
N SER A 74 -14.45 8.38 4.60
CA SER A 74 -13.27 9.04 4.05
C SER A 74 -13.51 10.52 3.79
N ALA A 75 -12.43 11.29 3.94
CA ALA A 75 -12.36 12.69 3.60
C ALA A 75 -11.10 12.91 2.74
N THR A 76 -11.24 13.58 1.61
CA THR A 76 -10.12 13.88 0.70
C THR A 76 -10.19 15.34 0.27
N LEU A 77 -9.08 16.06 0.40
CA LEU A 77 -8.89 17.38 -0.16
C LEU A 77 -7.89 17.30 -1.32
N ASP A 78 -8.35 17.54 -2.55
CA ASP A 78 -7.52 17.46 -3.75
C ASP A 78 -7.44 18.81 -4.48
N LYS A 79 -6.22 19.34 -4.62
CA LYS A 79 -5.89 20.56 -5.38
C LYS A 79 -4.82 20.29 -6.45
N ARG A 80 -4.61 19.02 -6.84
CA ARG A 80 -3.63 18.64 -7.86
C ARG A 80 -4.00 19.23 -9.23
N ARG A 81 -2.97 19.60 -9.99
CA ARG A 81 -3.06 20.19 -11.33
C ARG A 81 -2.21 19.38 -12.31
N GLY A 82 -2.59 19.42 -13.59
CA GLY A 82 -1.98 18.62 -14.64
C GLY A 82 -2.79 17.37 -14.95
N LEU A 83 -2.15 16.34 -15.51
CA LEU A 83 -2.80 15.07 -15.81
C LEU A 83 -3.13 14.32 -14.52
N TYR A 84 -4.28 13.66 -14.48
CA TYR A 84 -4.74 12.95 -13.28
C TYR A 84 -3.74 11.88 -12.79
N LEU A 85 -3.14 11.13 -13.72
CA LEU A 85 -2.14 10.10 -13.41
C LEU A 85 -0.71 10.63 -13.30
N SER A 86 -0.49 11.90 -13.65
CA SER A 86 0.81 12.57 -13.52
C SER A 86 0.61 14.06 -13.25
N PRO A 87 0.25 14.40 -12.00
CA PRO A 87 0.13 15.78 -11.58
C PRO A 87 1.48 16.50 -11.69
N SER A 88 1.45 17.75 -12.12
CA SER A 88 2.65 18.61 -12.21
C SER A 88 2.80 19.56 -11.02
N SER A 89 1.69 19.92 -10.38
CA SER A 89 1.70 20.81 -9.21
C SER A 89 0.48 20.59 -8.31
N GLY A 90 0.55 21.10 -7.08
CA GLY A 90 -0.55 21.05 -6.11
C GLY A 90 -0.36 19.94 -5.08
N TYR A 91 -1.44 19.57 -4.40
CA TYR A 91 -1.39 18.58 -3.32
C TYR A 91 -2.70 17.82 -3.21
N ALA A 92 -2.64 16.65 -2.58
CA ALA A 92 -3.82 15.91 -2.14
C ALA A 92 -3.57 15.37 -0.73
N VAL A 93 -4.56 15.51 0.15
CA VAL A 93 -4.53 14.93 1.49
C VAL A 93 -5.81 14.14 1.68
N SER A 94 -5.72 12.92 2.19
CA SER A 94 -6.86 12.07 2.48
C SER A 94 -6.74 11.39 3.83
N GLN A 95 -7.88 11.26 4.51
CA GLN A 95 -8.06 10.47 5.72
C GLN A 95 -9.17 9.46 5.45
N SER A 96 -8.92 8.19 5.71
CA SER A 96 -9.94 7.15 5.80
C SER A 96 -9.97 6.51 7.18
N ALA A 97 -11.14 6.05 7.57
CA ALA A 97 -11.37 5.19 8.71
C ALA A 97 -12.34 4.08 8.30
N THR A 98 -11.96 2.82 8.53
CA THR A 98 -12.77 1.65 8.26
C THR A 98 -12.99 0.89 9.56
N PHE A 99 -14.25 0.77 9.97
CA PHE A 99 -14.66 -0.02 11.13
C PHE A 99 -15.05 -1.41 10.64
N ALA A 100 -14.35 -2.45 11.08
CA ALA A 100 -14.67 -3.83 10.79
C ALA A 100 -15.26 -4.50 12.04
N GLY A 101 -16.44 -5.12 11.85
CA GLY A 101 -17.23 -5.76 12.91
C GLY A 101 -17.42 -4.86 14.13
N GLY A 102 -17.13 -5.40 15.31
CA GLY A 102 -17.47 -4.76 16.59
C GLY A 102 -18.97 -4.55 16.66
N PHE A 103 -19.42 -3.29 16.75
CA PHE A 103 -20.85 -2.95 16.74
C PHE A 103 -21.57 -3.34 15.43
N LEU A 104 -20.84 -3.56 14.34
CA LEU A 104 -21.39 -4.08 13.08
C LEU A 104 -21.56 -5.61 13.09
N LEU A 105 -21.07 -6.28 14.14
CA LEU A 105 -20.99 -7.74 14.26
C LEU A 105 -20.12 -8.37 13.16
N GLY A 106 -19.68 -9.61 13.38
CA GLY A 106 -18.84 -10.35 12.45
C GLY A 106 -17.74 -11.13 13.16
N ASP A 107 -16.76 -11.58 12.39
CA ASP A 107 -15.53 -12.25 12.85
C ASP A 107 -14.31 -11.33 12.90
N ARG A 108 -14.32 -10.24 12.12
CA ARG A 108 -13.26 -9.24 12.09
C ARG A 108 -13.58 -8.10 13.03
N HIS A 109 -12.61 -7.73 13.84
CA HIS A 109 -12.76 -6.70 14.87
C HIS A 109 -11.54 -5.79 14.87
N TYR A 110 -11.61 -4.70 14.10
CA TYR A 110 -10.54 -3.71 14.04
C TYR A 110 -11.05 -2.38 13.50
N ILE A 111 -10.26 -1.33 13.74
CA ILE A 111 -10.42 -0.02 13.12
C ILE A 111 -9.17 0.22 12.29
N ARG A 112 -9.33 0.33 10.97
CA ARG A 112 -8.24 0.74 10.11
C ARG A 112 -8.31 2.24 9.85
N THR A 113 -7.22 2.95 10.06
CA THR A 113 -7.09 4.35 9.67
C THR A 113 -5.99 4.47 8.64
N ASP A 114 -6.21 5.28 7.61
CA ASP A 114 -5.17 5.60 6.63
C ASP A 114 -5.13 7.11 6.47
N THR A 115 -3.95 7.69 6.59
CA THR A 115 -3.70 9.11 6.40
C THR A 115 -2.65 9.24 5.31
N LYS A 116 -3.02 9.87 4.20
CA LYS A 116 -2.18 10.01 3.03
C LYS A 116 -2.03 11.47 2.63
N GLY A 117 -0.81 11.86 2.34
CA GLY A 117 -0.45 13.19 1.85
C GLY A 117 0.46 13.10 0.63
N GLU A 118 0.13 13.85 -0.41
CA GLU A 118 0.92 13.98 -1.63
C GLU A 118 1.08 15.46 -1.99
N ALA A 119 2.28 15.85 -2.42
CA ALA A 119 2.53 17.18 -2.95
C ALA A 119 3.41 17.12 -4.20
N PHE A 120 3.16 18.03 -5.12
CA PHE A 120 3.80 18.11 -6.42
C PHE A 120 4.30 19.54 -6.66
N PHE A 121 5.55 19.65 -7.06
CA PHE A 121 6.24 20.91 -7.32
C PHE A 121 6.82 20.87 -8.72
N THR A 122 6.37 21.79 -9.59
CA THR A 122 7.04 22.02 -10.86
C THR A 122 8.34 22.76 -10.58
N LEU A 123 9.47 22.13 -10.84
CA LEU A 123 10.80 22.69 -10.64
C LEU A 123 11.19 23.64 -11.77
N TRP A 124 10.88 23.25 -13.01
CA TRP A 124 11.04 24.06 -14.22
C TRP A 124 10.02 23.63 -15.28
N ASP A 125 9.70 24.52 -16.21
CA ASP A 125 8.80 24.27 -17.34
C ASP A 125 9.21 25.19 -18.50
N PHE A 126 10.00 24.67 -19.43
CA PHE A 126 10.51 25.41 -20.58
C PHE A 126 9.92 24.84 -21.88
N PRO A 127 9.23 25.64 -22.71
CA PRO A 127 8.78 25.19 -24.02
C PRO A 127 10.00 25.03 -24.94
N VAL A 128 10.28 23.79 -25.37
CA VAL A 128 11.39 23.51 -26.29
C VAL A 128 10.88 23.25 -27.70
N LEU A 129 9.71 22.60 -27.82
CA LEU A 129 8.99 22.38 -29.07
C LEU A 129 7.53 22.80 -28.89
N ASP A 130 6.82 23.01 -29.99
CA ASP A 130 5.39 23.39 -29.98
C ASP A 130 4.49 22.38 -29.25
N THR A 131 4.95 21.13 -29.12
CA THR A 131 4.22 20.02 -28.51
C THR A 131 4.91 19.43 -27.28
N TRP A 132 6.08 19.94 -26.89
CA TRP A 132 6.85 19.39 -25.79
C TRP A 132 7.54 20.48 -24.97
N ASN A 133 7.25 20.44 -23.67
CA ASN A 133 7.93 21.24 -22.68
C ASN A 133 8.94 20.38 -21.92
N TRP A 134 10.17 20.88 -21.82
CA TRP A 134 11.12 20.35 -20.86
C TRP A 134 10.68 20.75 -19.45
N LYS A 135 10.11 19.79 -18.74
CA LYS A 135 9.44 20.02 -17.45
C LYS A 135 10.02 19.10 -16.38
N GLY A 136 10.40 19.66 -15.24
CA GLY A 136 10.82 18.90 -14.07
C GLY A 136 9.74 18.95 -13.00
N VAL A 137 9.35 17.81 -12.45
CA VAL A 137 8.36 17.73 -11.36
C VAL A 137 8.95 16.93 -10.21
N LEU A 138 9.06 17.56 -9.04
CA LEU A 138 9.31 16.88 -7.77
C LEU A 138 7.98 16.49 -7.15
N ALA A 139 7.82 15.20 -6.87
CA ALA A 139 6.66 14.66 -6.19
C ALA A 139 7.11 14.06 -4.86
N VAL A 140 6.36 14.33 -3.80
CA VAL A 140 6.58 13.76 -2.47
C VAL A 140 5.30 13.14 -1.97
N HIS A 141 5.43 12.05 -1.22
CA HIS A 141 4.30 11.31 -0.69
C HIS A 141 4.65 10.72 0.68
N SER A 142 3.66 10.72 1.55
CA SER A 142 3.68 10.03 2.82
C SER A 142 2.30 9.41 3.05
N ASP A 143 2.29 8.15 3.42
CA ASP A 143 1.10 7.38 3.76
C ASP A 143 1.37 6.64 5.07
N ILE A 144 0.50 6.85 6.05
CA ILE A 144 0.56 6.18 7.34
C ILE A 144 -0.75 5.46 7.57
N SER A 145 -0.67 4.16 7.81
CA SER A 145 -1.81 3.28 8.01
C SER A 145 -1.68 2.60 9.36
N PHE A 146 -2.80 2.48 10.08
CA PHE A 146 -2.90 1.74 11.31
C PHE A 146 -4.06 0.76 11.26
N VAL A 147 -3.88 -0.41 11.84
CA VAL A 147 -4.92 -1.37 12.20
C VAL A 147 -4.95 -1.40 13.73
N LEU A 148 -6.01 -0.84 14.29
CA LEU A 148 -6.15 -0.64 15.73
C LEU A 148 -7.23 -1.60 16.29
N PRO A 149 -7.14 -1.97 17.57
CA PRO A 149 -8.23 -2.59 18.28
C PRO A 149 -9.53 -1.78 18.13
N THR A 150 -10.66 -2.47 17.98
CA THR A 150 -11.97 -1.81 18.01
C THR A 150 -12.36 -1.45 19.44
N PHE A 151 -13.21 -0.42 19.59
CA PHE A 151 -13.66 0.04 20.91
C PHE A 151 -14.62 -0.93 21.60
N TRP A 152 -15.25 -1.85 20.86
CA TRP A 152 -16.15 -2.86 21.40
C TRP A 152 -16.11 -4.14 20.57
N VAL A 153 -15.96 -5.28 21.24
CA VAL A 153 -16.06 -6.62 20.65
C VAL A 153 -17.12 -7.46 21.38
N PRO A 154 -17.84 -8.35 20.68
CA PRO A 154 -18.74 -9.30 21.31
C PRO A 154 -18.02 -10.19 22.33
N PRO A 155 -18.70 -10.69 23.39
CA PRO A 155 -18.08 -11.50 24.44
C PRO A 155 -17.27 -12.70 23.94
N ALA A 156 -17.69 -13.33 22.83
CA ALA A 156 -16.98 -14.45 22.21
C ALA A 156 -15.57 -14.08 21.71
N TYR A 157 -15.30 -12.81 21.43
CA TYR A 157 -14.03 -12.32 20.87
C TYR A 157 -13.15 -11.60 21.88
N GLN A 158 -13.61 -11.41 23.12
CA GLN A 158 -12.85 -10.69 24.16
C GLN A 158 -11.59 -11.43 24.62
N SER A 159 -11.52 -12.74 24.40
CA SER A 159 -10.36 -13.58 24.75
C SER A 159 -9.29 -13.68 23.67
N PHE A 160 -9.51 -13.06 22.50
CA PHE A 160 -8.54 -13.05 21.40
C PHE A 160 -7.62 -11.84 21.54
N ASP A 161 -6.38 -12.00 21.07
CA ASP A 161 -5.46 -10.88 20.87
C ASP A 161 -6.10 -9.89 19.88
N GLN A 162 -6.15 -8.62 20.27
CA GLN A 162 -6.74 -7.54 19.47
C GLN A 162 -5.62 -6.77 18.77
N PRO A 163 -5.82 -6.32 17.53
CA PRO A 163 -6.99 -6.43 16.63
C PRO A 163 -7.21 -7.82 16.01
N VAL A 164 -8.48 -8.22 15.85
CA VAL A 164 -8.84 -9.45 15.12
C VAL A 164 -8.98 -9.14 13.62
N ALA A 165 -7.85 -8.92 12.94
CA ALA A 165 -7.81 -8.53 11.53
C ALA A 165 -7.45 -9.67 10.57
N GLY A 166 -6.61 -10.63 10.99
CA GLY A 166 -6.13 -11.73 10.13
C GLY A 166 -5.51 -11.23 8.83
N THR A 167 -6.04 -11.65 7.67
CA THR A 167 -5.56 -11.21 6.35
C THR A 167 -5.83 -9.73 6.03
N ASP A 168 -6.59 -9.02 6.86
CA ASP A 168 -6.81 -7.58 6.72
C ASP A 168 -5.68 -6.73 7.34
N LEU A 169 -4.65 -7.36 7.91
CA LEU A 169 -3.43 -6.70 8.37
C LEU A 169 -2.65 -6.07 7.20
N LEU A 170 -1.77 -5.13 7.53
CA LEU A 170 -0.97 -4.38 6.57
C LEU A 170 0.17 -5.24 6.04
N GLN A 171 0.56 -4.95 4.80
CA GLN A 171 1.62 -5.65 4.11
C GLN A 171 2.41 -4.72 3.18
N THR A 172 3.67 -5.08 2.94
CA THR A 172 4.46 -4.59 1.81
C THR A 172 4.34 -5.57 0.65
N ASP A 173 4.48 -5.10 -0.59
CA ASP A 173 4.24 -5.96 -1.77
C ASP A 173 5.21 -5.75 -2.94
N GLY A 174 6.27 -4.96 -2.76
CA GLY A 174 7.34 -4.79 -3.75
C GLY A 174 6.94 -4.02 -5.03
N MET A 175 5.63 -3.88 -5.28
CA MET A 175 5.05 -3.32 -6.51
C MET A 175 4.32 -2.00 -6.25
N PHE A 176 3.62 -1.88 -5.12
CA PHE A 176 2.94 -0.66 -4.68
C PHE A 176 3.66 -0.02 -3.48
N VAL A 177 4.13 -0.85 -2.55
CA VAL A 177 4.78 -0.41 -1.30
C VAL A 177 6.12 -1.13 -1.14
N ALA A 178 7.16 -0.36 -0.78
CA ALA A 178 8.55 -0.82 -0.66
C ALA A 178 9.10 -1.42 -1.97
N ARG A 179 9.26 -0.59 -3.01
CA ARG A 179 9.59 -1.05 -4.36
C ARG A 179 10.82 -1.95 -4.41
N GLY A 180 10.65 -3.15 -4.96
CA GLY A 180 11.70 -4.15 -5.12
C GLY A 180 12.02 -4.99 -3.87
N TRP A 181 11.41 -4.72 -2.72
CA TRP A 181 11.52 -5.57 -1.54
C TRP A 181 10.56 -6.76 -1.63
N ASP A 182 10.93 -7.85 -0.96
CA ASP A 182 10.04 -9.00 -0.82
C ASP A 182 8.84 -8.63 0.06
N PRO A 183 7.66 -9.21 -0.20
CA PRO A 183 6.46 -8.91 0.55
C PRO A 183 6.59 -9.36 2.01
N VAL A 184 6.23 -8.48 2.94
CA VAL A 184 6.12 -8.75 4.37
C VAL A 184 4.68 -8.48 4.78
N THR A 185 4.08 -9.41 5.51
CA THR A 185 2.65 -9.38 5.89
C THR A 185 2.49 -9.35 7.40
N GLY A 186 1.31 -8.93 7.87
CA GLY A 186 0.95 -9.06 9.29
C GLY A 186 1.29 -7.85 10.15
N GLY A 187 1.56 -6.69 9.54
CA GLY A 187 1.79 -5.47 10.30
C GLY A 187 0.49 -4.77 10.70
N GLU A 188 0.53 -4.07 11.82
CA GLU A 188 -0.56 -3.24 12.32
C GLU A 188 -0.28 -1.75 12.14
N ALA A 189 0.96 -1.37 11.88
CA ALA A 189 1.30 -0.02 11.41
C ALA A 189 2.20 -0.06 10.18
N LEU A 190 1.94 0.81 9.22
CA LEU A 190 2.73 0.98 8.01
C LEU A 190 3.00 2.47 7.81
N TRP A 191 4.25 2.83 7.58
CA TRP A 191 4.63 4.18 7.15
C TRP A 191 5.40 4.10 5.84
N ASN A 192 4.77 4.55 4.77
CA ASN A 192 5.31 4.52 3.42
C ASN A 192 5.60 5.95 2.94
N ASN A 193 6.86 6.21 2.58
CA ASN A 193 7.28 7.50 2.08
C ASN A 193 8.02 7.32 0.77
N TRP A 194 7.75 8.21 -0.18
CA TRP A 194 8.56 8.30 -1.39
C TRP A 194 8.74 9.73 -1.87
N VAL A 195 9.87 9.95 -2.51
CA VAL A 195 10.20 11.16 -3.26
C VAL A 195 10.52 10.75 -4.68
N GLU A 196 9.93 11.43 -5.64
CA GLU A 196 10.11 11.14 -7.06
C GLU A 196 10.46 12.40 -7.85
N LEU A 197 11.46 12.29 -8.71
CA LEU A 197 11.82 13.30 -9.69
C LEU A 197 11.38 12.83 -11.08
N ARG A 198 10.41 13.54 -11.64
CA ARG A 198 9.71 13.16 -12.86
C ARG A 198 9.97 14.15 -13.98
N MET A 199 10.15 13.66 -15.19
CA MET A 199 10.32 14.47 -16.40
C MET A 199 9.60 13.81 -17.58
N PRO A 200 8.66 14.50 -18.25
CA PRO A 200 7.97 13.95 -19.41
C PRO A 200 8.94 13.85 -20.60
N ILE A 201 9.01 12.67 -21.21
CA ILE A 201 9.55 12.52 -22.57
C ILE A 201 8.43 12.81 -23.57
N ALA A 202 7.24 12.28 -23.30
CA ALA A 202 6.01 12.56 -24.01
C ALA A 202 4.89 12.70 -22.98
N GLU A 203 4.32 13.91 -22.84
CA GLU A 203 3.50 14.30 -21.67
C GLU A 203 2.35 13.32 -21.37
N GLN A 204 1.73 12.73 -22.39
CA GLN A 204 0.58 11.83 -22.24
C GLN A 204 0.92 10.34 -22.30
N VAL A 205 2.19 9.98 -22.50
CA VAL A 205 2.59 8.59 -22.79
C VAL A 205 3.68 8.11 -21.85
N LEU A 206 4.81 8.82 -21.80
CA LEU A 206 6.06 8.30 -21.23
C LEU A 206 6.85 9.37 -20.49
N TRP A 207 7.25 9.04 -19.27
CA TRP A 207 8.00 9.91 -18.38
C TRP A 207 9.24 9.19 -17.87
N LEU A 208 10.34 9.93 -17.73
CA LEU A 208 11.48 9.53 -16.91
C LEU A 208 11.14 9.79 -15.45
N ASP A 209 11.51 8.84 -14.60
CA ASP A 209 11.10 8.83 -13.20
C ASP A 209 12.24 8.26 -12.34
N GLY A 210 12.83 9.12 -11.51
CA GLY A 210 13.75 8.73 -10.45
C GLY A 210 13.02 8.72 -9.11
N PHE A 211 13.31 7.75 -8.25
CA PHE A 211 12.63 7.62 -6.96
C PHE A 211 13.58 7.33 -5.81
N PHE A 212 13.12 7.69 -4.61
CA PHE A 212 13.67 7.29 -3.33
C PHE A 212 12.52 6.88 -2.41
N ASP A 213 12.56 5.67 -1.87
CA ASP A 213 11.57 5.09 -0.96
C ASP A 213 12.15 4.95 0.44
N ALA A 214 11.29 5.15 1.45
CA ALA A 214 11.54 4.84 2.84
C ALA A 214 10.26 4.29 3.46
N VAL A 215 10.25 2.98 3.73
CA VAL A 215 9.06 2.26 4.18
C VAL A 215 9.33 1.48 5.45
N SER A 216 8.41 1.49 6.40
CA SER A 216 8.49 0.64 7.58
C SER A 216 7.14 0.02 7.89
N LEU A 217 7.16 -1.21 8.36
CA LEU A 217 6.02 -2.02 8.76
C LEU A 217 6.29 -2.53 10.17
N TRP A 218 5.36 -2.32 11.09
CA TRP A 218 5.45 -2.75 12.49
C TRP A 218 4.32 -3.70 12.84
N GLU A 219 4.61 -4.70 13.66
CA GLU A 219 3.62 -5.63 14.21
C GLU A 219 2.74 -4.96 15.27
N ASP A 220 3.26 -4.00 16.04
CA ASP A 220 2.50 -3.22 17.03
C ASP A 220 2.45 -1.72 16.63
N PRO A 221 1.27 -1.08 16.59
CA PRO A 221 1.14 0.35 16.32
C PRO A 221 1.90 1.26 17.28
N HIS A 222 2.14 0.84 18.52
CA HIS A 222 2.87 1.64 19.51
C HIS A 222 4.35 1.79 19.15
N ASP A 223 4.91 0.86 18.38
CA ASP A 223 6.32 0.88 17.97
C ASP A 223 6.61 1.92 16.90
N ILE A 224 5.58 2.51 16.27
CA ILE A 224 5.79 3.60 15.31
C ILE A 224 6.47 4.81 15.97
N GLY A 225 6.40 4.96 17.29
CA GLY A 225 7.10 6.01 18.03
C GLY A 225 8.63 5.82 18.08
N THR A 226 9.12 4.60 17.80
CA THR A 226 10.55 4.26 17.75
C THR A 226 11.17 4.58 16.38
N LEU A 227 10.81 5.75 15.84
CA LEU A 227 11.24 6.19 14.52
C LEU A 227 12.77 6.21 14.43
N GLY A 228 13.30 5.52 13.42
CA GLY A 228 14.70 5.50 13.14
C GLY A 228 14.96 4.93 11.74
N PRO A 229 15.97 5.44 11.02
CA PRO A 229 16.36 4.90 9.71
C PRO A 229 16.59 3.38 9.74
N GLN A 230 17.01 2.83 10.86
CA GLN A 230 17.29 1.41 11.02
C GLN A 230 16.08 0.49 10.89
N ASN A 231 14.87 1.02 11.09
CA ASN A 231 13.62 0.27 11.00
C ASN A 231 12.96 0.41 9.61
N MET A 232 13.65 1.03 8.65
CA MET A 232 13.11 1.33 7.32
C MET A 232 13.79 0.53 6.22
N LEU A 233 12.96 0.07 5.28
CA LEU A 233 13.35 -0.43 3.97
C LEU A 233 13.53 0.76 3.04
N PHE A 234 14.74 0.94 2.52
CA PHE A 234 15.02 1.97 1.54
C PHE A 234 15.19 1.40 0.14
N GLY A 235 14.81 2.22 -0.84
CA GLY A 235 15.02 1.94 -2.25
C GLY A 235 15.37 3.21 -2.98
N VAL A 236 16.29 3.14 -3.93
CA VAL A 236 16.58 4.25 -4.85
C VAL A 236 16.67 3.70 -6.25
N GLY A 237 16.11 4.40 -7.22
CA GLY A 237 16.11 3.90 -8.59
C GLY A 237 15.70 4.94 -9.62
N ALA A 238 15.82 4.55 -10.88
CA ALA A 238 15.37 5.35 -11.99
C ALA A 238 14.82 4.47 -13.11
N GLY A 239 13.90 5.01 -13.89
CA GLY A 239 13.25 4.24 -14.93
C GLY A 239 12.21 5.02 -15.71
N LEU A 240 11.27 4.26 -16.26
CA LEU A 240 10.24 4.74 -17.17
C LEU A 240 8.86 4.54 -16.56
N ARG A 241 8.03 5.57 -16.68
CA ARG A 241 6.63 5.58 -16.25
C ARG A 241 5.72 5.79 -17.45
N PHE A 242 4.76 4.89 -17.61
CA PHE A 242 3.67 5.05 -18.56
C PHE A 242 2.50 5.77 -17.91
N THR A 243 2.01 6.82 -18.56
CA THR A 243 0.93 7.68 -18.02
C THR A 243 -0.41 7.46 -18.71
N ILE A 244 -0.48 6.41 -19.54
CA ILE A 244 -1.69 5.99 -20.25
C ILE A 244 -2.68 5.39 -19.23
N PRO A 245 -3.94 5.85 -19.17
CA PRO A 245 -4.91 5.37 -18.17
C PRO A 245 -5.15 3.87 -18.14
N GLN A 246 -5.15 3.21 -19.30
CA GLN A 246 -5.35 1.77 -19.42
C GLN A 246 -4.07 0.96 -19.09
N PHE A 247 -2.92 1.64 -18.91
CA PHE A 247 -1.62 1.01 -18.74
C PHE A 247 -0.72 1.81 -17.77
N PRO A 248 -1.09 1.91 -16.47
CA PRO A 248 -0.36 2.71 -15.48
C PRO A 248 0.87 1.96 -14.94
N ILE A 249 1.73 1.48 -15.83
CA ILE A 249 2.91 0.67 -15.49
C ILE A 249 4.13 1.55 -15.29
N ARG A 250 4.98 1.18 -14.33
CA ARG A 250 6.28 1.78 -14.09
C ARG A 250 7.33 0.69 -14.03
N VAL A 251 8.47 0.94 -14.65
CA VAL A 251 9.58 -0.02 -14.75
C VAL A 251 10.85 0.69 -14.34
N TYR A 252 11.60 0.10 -13.41
CA TYR A 252 12.79 0.71 -12.82
C TYR A 252 13.97 -0.24 -12.79
N LEU A 253 15.17 0.34 -12.81
CA LEU A 253 16.35 -0.25 -12.21
C LEU A 253 16.52 0.39 -10.83
N ALA A 254 16.54 -0.44 -9.80
CA ALA A 254 16.57 0.00 -8.41
C ALA A 254 17.73 -0.65 -7.63
N LYS A 255 18.17 0.05 -6.60
CA LYS A 255 19.09 -0.45 -5.59
C LYS A 255 18.43 -0.32 -4.22
N ARG A 256 18.46 -1.40 -3.46
CA ARG A 256 17.84 -1.52 -2.14
C ARG A 256 18.91 -1.45 -1.06
N PHE A 257 18.57 -0.87 0.08
CA PHE A 257 19.46 -0.85 1.24
C PHE A 257 18.67 -0.71 2.54
N GLN A 258 19.30 -1.12 3.63
CA GLN A 258 18.86 -0.86 5.00
C GLN A 258 19.96 -0.10 5.73
N VAL A 259 19.61 0.52 6.85
CA VAL A 259 20.58 1.13 7.75
C VAL A 259 20.65 0.26 9.00
N ASP A 260 21.85 -0.06 9.48
CA ASP A 260 21.97 -0.80 10.74
C ASP A 260 21.90 0.12 11.97
N SER A 261 21.89 -0.48 13.17
CA SER A 261 21.86 0.26 14.44
C SER A 261 23.10 1.15 14.66
N GLY A 262 24.19 0.92 13.91
CA GLY A 262 25.40 1.74 13.92
C GLY A 262 25.38 2.87 12.87
N GLY A 263 24.31 3.00 12.09
CA GLY A 263 24.17 4.01 11.04
C GLY A 263 24.87 3.66 9.72
N THR A 264 25.36 2.43 9.56
CA THR A 264 26.02 1.98 8.34
C THR A 264 24.99 1.50 7.32
N ILE A 265 25.20 1.86 6.05
CA ILE A 265 24.33 1.47 4.94
C ILE A 265 24.66 0.04 4.50
N GLN A 266 23.69 -0.85 4.62
CA GLN A 266 23.74 -2.24 4.19
C GLN A 266 23.03 -2.39 2.85
N TRP A 267 23.82 -2.33 1.78
CA TRP A 267 23.34 -2.52 0.40
C TRP A 267 22.92 -3.97 0.17
N GLN A 268 21.75 -4.16 -0.44
CA GLN A 268 21.24 -5.47 -0.79
C GLN A 268 21.81 -5.95 -2.13
N GLU A 269 21.95 -7.26 -2.27
CA GLU A 269 22.37 -7.88 -3.53
C GLU A 269 21.31 -7.65 -4.61
N GLY A 270 21.76 -7.19 -5.78
CA GLY A 270 20.92 -7.04 -6.96
C GLY A 270 21.13 -8.16 -7.97
N SER A 271 20.07 -8.53 -8.67
CA SER A 271 20.03 -9.60 -9.68
C SER A 271 20.69 -9.25 -11.02
N LEU A 272 20.71 -7.97 -11.39
CA LEU A 272 21.26 -7.46 -12.65
C LEU A 272 22.62 -6.80 -12.46
N PHE A 273 23.48 -6.92 -13.47
CA PHE A 273 24.81 -6.28 -13.53
C PHE A 273 25.76 -6.66 -12.36
N ASN A 274 25.50 -7.77 -11.66
CA ASN A 274 26.35 -8.29 -10.58
C ASN A 274 27.35 -9.35 -11.09
N TYR A 275 28.18 -9.01 -12.08
CA TYR A 275 29.08 -9.98 -12.74
C TYR A 275 30.06 -10.67 -11.78
N ASN A 276 30.47 -9.97 -10.71
CA ASN A 276 31.42 -10.48 -9.72
C ASN A 276 30.73 -11.16 -8.52
N LYS A 277 29.39 -11.32 -8.53
CA LYS A 277 28.58 -11.86 -7.42
C LYS A 277 28.92 -11.21 -6.08
N SER A 278 29.07 -9.89 -6.07
CA SER A 278 29.30 -9.14 -4.84
C SER A 278 28.00 -9.08 -4.04
N PRO A 279 28.01 -9.38 -2.73
CA PRO A 279 26.82 -9.28 -1.87
C PRO A 279 26.19 -7.88 -1.83
N THR A 280 26.97 -6.85 -2.14
CA THR A 280 26.50 -5.45 -2.19
C THR A 280 26.36 -4.93 -3.63
N GLY A 281 26.69 -5.75 -4.63
CA GLY A 281 26.71 -5.38 -6.05
C GLY A 281 25.36 -5.53 -6.74
N GLY A 282 25.29 -5.07 -7.99
CA GLY A 282 24.12 -5.24 -8.85
C GLY A 282 22.95 -4.29 -8.58
N LEU A 283 21.95 -4.36 -9.45
CA LEU A 283 20.67 -3.64 -9.40
C LEU A 283 19.52 -4.65 -9.57
N ASP A 284 18.31 -4.28 -9.15
CA ASP A 284 17.11 -5.07 -9.38
C ASP A 284 16.22 -4.41 -10.41
N PHE A 285 15.59 -5.25 -11.23
CA PHE A 285 14.49 -4.82 -12.08
C PHE A 285 13.21 -4.79 -11.25
N VAL A 286 12.59 -3.63 -11.15
CA VAL A 286 11.38 -3.45 -10.35
C VAL A 286 10.21 -3.03 -11.24
N PHE A 287 9.13 -3.78 -11.12
CA PHE A 287 7.84 -3.46 -11.71
C PHE A 287 6.96 -2.82 -10.64
N SER A 288 6.32 -1.69 -10.96
CA SER A 288 5.44 -0.98 -10.06
C SER A 288 4.20 -0.47 -10.78
N ILE A 289 3.07 -0.43 -10.06
CA ILE A 289 1.80 0.05 -10.61
C ILE A 289 1.50 1.44 -10.03
N GLY A 290 1.28 2.39 -10.93
CA GLY A 290 1.19 3.80 -10.58
C GLY A 290 -0.19 4.33 -10.25
N ALA A 291 -1.21 3.48 -10.29
CA ALA A 291 -2.57 3.86 -9.93
C ALA A 291 -2.78 3.63 -8.43
N GLY A 292 -2.85 4.71 -7.66
CA GLY A 292 -3.68 4.69 -6.47
C GLY A 292 -5.12 4.51 -6.96
N LEU A 293 -5.59 3.27 -7.05
CA LEU A 293 -6.99 2.98 -7.28
C LEU A 293 -7.71 3.42 -6.00
N PHE A 294 -8.31 4.61 -6.06
CA PHE A 294 -9.15 5.17 -5.00
C PHE A 294 -10.43 4.34 -4.82
#